data_AF-A0A0U2TEU3-F1
#
_entry.id   AF-A0A0U2TEU3-F1
#
_cell.length_a   1.000
_cell.length_b   1.000
_cell.length_c   1.000
_cell.angle_alpha   90.00
_cell.angle_beta   90.00
_cell.angle_gamma   90.00
#
_symmetry.space_group_name_H-M   'P 1'
#
loop_
_entity.id
_entity.type
_entity.pdbx_description
1 polymer ?
#
loop_
_entity_poly.entity_id
_entity_poly.type
_entity_poly.pdbx_seq_one_letter_code
_entity_poly.pdbx_strand_id
1 'polypeptide(L)'
;MNHSSKKLSPNQDDLPKLAVALEYADLSAALYLAGGSDHAARLLAAAAEEVLGELAKLLGGHARNNDAVQTLLARIALRYQAPLIDTRSQAANRQLQSAGPNGERDEVRAATATYLRAAWYILESMGLEAVIPQRLQKAVDQSTICR
;
A
#
# COMPACT_ATOMS: atom_id res chain seq x y z
N MET A 1 -11.64 12.83 42.89
CA MET A 1 -10.85 13.17 41.69
C MET A 1 -10.15 11.91 41.20
N ASN A 2 -10.76 11.14 40.29
CA ASN A 2 -10.13 9.94 39.71
C ASN A 2 -10.20 10.03 38.19
N HIS A 3 -9.22 10.68 37.56
CA HIS A 3 -9.00 10.53 36.12
C HIS A 3 -8.10 9.31 35.91
N SER A 4 -8.72 8.14 35.76
CA SER A 4 -8.06 6.97 35.20
C SER A 4 -7.78 7.23 33.72
N SER A 5 -6.60 7.78 33.42
CA SER A 5 -6.05 7.77 32.06
C SER A 5 -5.78 6.32 31.67
N LYS A 6 -6.79 5.70 31.06
CA LYS A 6 -6.75 4.37 30.47
C LYS A 6 -5.66 4.41 29.39
N LYS A 7 -4.45 3.93 29.71
CA LYS A 7 -3.39 3.70 28.73
C LYS A 7 -3.94 2.73 27.70
N LEU A 8 -4.41 3.26 26.58
CA LEU A 8 -4.79 2.45 25.43
C LEU A 8 -3.49 1.96 24.81
N SER A 9 -3.04 0.80 25.29
CA SER A 9 -2.00 0.06 24.61
C SER A 9 -2.56 -0.29 23.23
N PRO A 10 -1.86 -0.01 22.13
CA PRO A 10 -2.30 -0.44 20.81
C PRO A 10 -2.57 -1.94 20.86
N ASN A 11 -3.77 -2.33 20.45
CA ASN A 11 -4.21 -3.71 20.53
C ASN A 11 -3.29 -4.54 19.63
N GLN A 12 -2.90 -5.73 20.10
CA GLN A 12 -2.12 -6.67 19.30
C GLN A 12 -2.80 -7.00 17.95
N ASP A 13 -4.10 -6.72 17.81
CA ASP A 13 -4.89 -6.87 16.59
C ASP A 13 -4.57 -5.87 15.47
N ASP A 14 -3.96 -4.73 15.77
CA ASP A 14 -3.65 -3.70 14.76
C ASP A 14 -2.39 -4.05 13.94
N LEU A 15 -1.50 -4.84 14.55
CA LEU A 15 -0.24 -5.28 13.97
C LEU A 15 -0.45 -6.20 12.74
N PRO A 16 -1.26 -7.28 12.81
CA PRO A 16 -1.61 -8.07 11.63
C PRO A 16 -2.29 -7.26 10.53
N LYS A 17 -3.18 -6.32 10.89
CA LYS A 17 -3.88 -5.48 9.90
C LYS A 17 -2.92 -4.61 9.11
N LEU A 18 -1.93 -4.02 9.78
CA LEU A 18 -0.90 -3.23 9.11
C LEU A 18 -0.07 -4.09 8.14
N ALA A 19 0.30 -5.31 8.57
CA ALA A 19 1.04 -6.24 7.71
C ALA A 19 0.26 -6.61 6.44
N VAL A 20 -1.04 -6.90 6.58
CA VAL A 20 -1.94 -7.21 5.47
C VAL A 20 -2.09 -6.01 4.54
N ALA A 21 -2.28 -4.81 5.10
CA ALA A 21 -2.41 -3.59 4.30
C ALA A 21 -1.17 -3.31 3.44
N LEU A 22 0.03 -3.48 4.02
CA LEU A 22 1.29 -3.32 3.28
C LEU A 22 1.45 -4.39 2.19
N GLU A 23 0.95 -5.60 2.41
CA GLU A 23 0.97 -6.68 1.42
C GLU A 23 0.05 -6.38 0.23
N TYR A 24 -1.17 -5.92 0.50
CA TYR A 24 -2.09 -5.47 -0.56
C TYR A 24 -1.54 -4.26 -1.31
N ALA A 25 -0.97 -3.26 -0.65
CA ALA A 25 -0.37 -2.11 -1.31
C ALA A 25 0.79 -2.52 -2.23
N ASP A 26 1.67 -3.43 -1.76
CA ASP A 26 2.81 -3.93 -2.53
C ASP A 26 2.39 -4.77 -3.75
N LEU A 27 1.43 -5.68 -3.58
CA LEU A 27 0.89 -6.49 -4.68
C LEU A 27 0.16 -5.62 -5.73
N SER A 28 -0.63 -4.66 -5.27
CA SER A 28 -1.32 -3.70 -6.16
C SER A 28 -0.32 -2.90 -6.98
N ALA A 29 0.73 -2.39 -6.34
CA ALA A 29 1.78 -1.65 -7.00
C ALA A 29 2.56 -2.51 -7.99
N ALA A 30 2.84 -3.78 -7.65
CA ALA A 30 3.47 -4.73 -8.57
C ALA A 30 2.62 -4.94 -9.84
N LEU A 31 1.31 -5.17 -9.68
CA LEU A 31 0.38 -5.35 -10.81
C LEU A 31 0.27 -4.07 -11.65
N TYR A 32 0.16 -2.91 -11.00
CA TYR A 32 0.12 -1.61 -11.67
C TYR A 32 1.37 -1.38 -12.53
N LEU A 33 2.57 -1.60 -11.98
CA LEU A 33 3.85 -1.44 -12.65
C LEU A 33 4.08 -2.45 -13.78
N ALA A 34 3.58 -3.68 -13.63
CA ALA A 34 3.64 -4.69 -14.68
C ALA A 34 2.76 -4.34 -15.90
N GLY A 35 1.77 -3.45 -15.72
CA GLY A 35 0.68 -3.25 -16.69
C GLY A 35 -0.29 -4.43 -16.70
N GLY A 36 -0.47 -5.07 -15.53
CA GLY A 36 -1.32 -6.25 -15.35
C GLY A 36 -2.82 -5.96 -15.42
N SER A 37 -3.64 -6.89 -14.93
CA SER A 37 -5.10 -6.73 -14.84
C SER A 37 -5.45 -5.53 -13.95
N ASP A 38 -5.77 -4.40 -14.57
CA ASP A 38 -6.02 -3.11 -13.88
C ASP A 38 -7.14 -3.25 -12.82
N HIS A 39 -8.09 -4.18 -12.99
CA HIS A 39 -9.16 -4.45 -12.02
C HIS A 39 -8.67 -5.12 -10.73
N ALA A 40 -7.80 -6.13 -10.82
CA ALA A 40 -7.25 -6.79 -9.64
C ALA A 40 -6.35 -5.84 -8.84
N ALA A 41 -5.54 -5.04 -9.53
CA ALA A 41 -4.71 -4.00 -8.91
C ALA A 41 -5.58 -2.96 -8.18
N ARG A 42 -6.70 -2.54 -8.80
CA ARG A 42 -7.66 -1.61 -8.19
C ARG A 42 -8.27 -2.17 -6.91
N LEU A 43 -8.74 -3.41 -6.93
CA LEU A 43 -9.38 -4.04 -5.76
C LEU A 43 -8.41 -4.18 -4.59
N LEU A 44 -7.18 -4.63 -4.87
CA LEU A 44 -6.15 -4.74 -3.85
C LEU A 44 -5.76 -3.36 -3.30
N ALA A 45 -5.70 -2.32 -4.14
CA ALA A 45 -5.35 -0.98 -3.71
C ALA A 45 -6.46 -0.37 -2.83
N ALA A 46 -7.73 -0.56 -3.21
CA ALA A 46 -8.87 -0.14 -2.41
C ALA A 46 -8.93 -0.85 -1.06
N ALA A 47 -8.67 -2.17 -1.03
CA ALA A 47 -8.60 -2.93 0.21
C ALA A 47 -7.46 -2.45 1.12
N ALA A 48 -6.29 -2.12 0.54
CA ALA A 48 -5.19 -1.54 1.31
C ALA A 48 -5.58 -0.18 1.92
N GLU A 49 -6.18 0.72 1.14
CA GLU A 49 -6.63 2.03 1.61
C GLU A 49 -7.66 1.92 2.74
N GLU A 50 -8.65 1.03 2.60
CA GLU A 50 -9.68 0.83 3.62
C GLU A 50 -9.07 0.37 4.96
N VAL A 51 -8.22 -0.66 4.92
CA VAL A 51 -7.57 -1.18 6.14
C VAL A 51 -6.65 -0.13 6.77
N LEU A 52 -5.90 0.63 5.96
CA LEU A 52 -5.05 1.72 6.45
C LEU A 52 -5.89 2.87 7.04
N GLY A 53 -7.02 3.21 6.44
CA GLY A 53 -7.92 4.26 6.92
C GLY A 53 -8.54 3.90 8.27
N GLU A 54 -9.00 2.65 8.43
CA GLU A 54 -9.46 2.15 9.72
C GLU A 54 -8.34 2.16 10.78
N LEU A 55 -7.13 1.74 10.40
CA LEU A 55 -5.96 1.83 11.28
C LEU A 55 -5.63 3.28 11.67
N ALA A 56 -5.66 4.23 10.73
CA ALA A 56 -5.36 5.64 11.01
C ALA A 56 -6.38 6.26 11.99
N LYS A 57 -7.66 5.92 11.86
CA LYS A 57 -8.70 6.33 12.82
C LYS A 57 -8.45 5.76 14.23
N LEU A 58 -8.03 4.50 14.32
CA LEU A 58 -7.76 3.82 15.59
C LEU A 58 -6.46 4.30 16.25
N LEU A 59 -5.42 4.55 15.44
CA LEU A 59 -4.08 4.87 15.90
C LEU A 59 -3.87 6.34 16.25
N GLY A 60 -4.83 7.23 15.98
CA GLY A 60 -4.77 8.69 16.20
C GLY A 60 -3.90 9.10 17.39
N GLY A 61 -2.65 9.46 17.11
CA GLY A 61 -1.64 9.97 18.06
C GLY A 61 -0.69 8.95 18.72
N HIS A 62 -0.97 7.64 18.70
CA HIS A 62 -0.27 6.65 19.54
C HIS A 62 0.70 5.71 18.79
N ALA A 63 0.60 5.62 17.46
CA ALA A 63 1.41 4.69 16.66
C ALA A 63 2.93 4.88 16.84
N ARG A 64 3.38 6.14 16.96
CA ARG A 64 4.81 6.49 16.94
C ARG A 64 5.58 6.04 18.19
N ASN A 65 4.91 5.92 19.34
CA ASN A 65 5.54 5.60 20.63
C ASN A 65 5.41 4.13 21.04
N ASN A 66 4.91 3.25 20.17
CA ASN A 66 4.71 1.86 20.49
C ASN A 66 5.83 0.96 19.95
N ASP A 67 6.61 0.39 20.87
CA ASP A 67 7.74 -0.49 20.59
C ASP A 67 7.36 -1.77 19.81
N ALA A 68 6.15 -2.30 20.04
CA ALA A 68 5.65 -3.46 19.30
C ALA A 68 5.34 -3.14 17.82
N VAL A 69 4.83 -1.93 17.55
CA VAL A 69 4.66 -1.41 16.19
C VAL A 69 6.04 -1.23 15.56
N GLN A 70 7.00 -0.61 16.24
CA GLN A 70 8.37 -0.43 15.72
C GLN A 70 9.06 -1.76 15.38
N THR A 71 8.92 -2.77 16.24
CA THR A 71 9.46 -4.11 15.99
C THR A 71 8.81 -4.78 14.77
N LEU A 72 7.48 -4.68 14.64
CA LEU A 72 6.77 -5.19 13.47
C LEU A 72 7.22 -4.46 12.19
N LEU A 73 7.30 -3.14 12.23
CA LEU A 73 7.72 -2.29 11.12
C LEU A 73 9.11 -2.70 10.63
N ALA A 74 10.07 -2.90 11.54
CA ALA A 74 11.40 -3.40 11.21
C ALA A 74 11.34 -4.78 10.53
N ARG A 75 10.53 -5.71 11.06
CA ARG A 75 10.36 -7.05 10.47
C ARG A 75 9.73 -6.99 9.07
N ILE A 76 8.75 -6.12 8.88
CA ILE A 76 8.07 -5.94 7.59
C ILE A 76 9.03 -5.30 6.58
N ALA A 77 9.77 -4.27 6.97
CA ALA A 77 10.80 -3.65 6.13
C ALA A 77 11.83 -4.69 5.66
N LEU A 78 12.29 -5.56 6.56
CA LEU A 78 13.18 -6.68 6.20
C LEU A 78 12.53 -7.66 5.21
N ARG A 79 11.24 -7.99 5.40
CA ARG A 79 10.49 -8.85 4.47
C ARG A 79 10.40 -8.25 3.07
N TYR A 80 10.18 -6.94 2.96
CA TYR A 80 10.07 -6.25 1.67
C TYR A 80 11.40 -5.80 1.06
N GLN A 81 12.50 -5.82 1.82
CA GLN A 81 13.86 -5.71 1.30
C GLN A 81 14.36 -7.01 0.65
N ALA A 82 13.67 -8.13 0.86
CA ALA A 82 14.00 -9.39 0.19
C ALA A 82 13.85 -9.27 -1.34
N PRO A 83 14.72 -9.91 -2.14
CA PRO A 83 14.75 -9.72 -3.58
C PRO A 83 13.38 -10.03 -4.20
N LEU A 84 12.88 -9.04 -4.92
CA LEU A 84 11.67 -9.11 -5.71
C LEU A 84 11.80 -10.25 -6.72
N ILE A 85 10.81 -11.15 -6.78
CA ILE A 85 10.77 -12.19 -7.81
C ILE A 85 10.86 -11.51 -9.18
N ASP A 86 11.90 -11.89 -9.92
CA ASP A 86 12.29 -11.30 -11.19
C ASP A 86 11.18 -11.55 -12.23
N THR A 87 10.42 -10.51 -12.59
CA THR A 87 9.35 -10.56 -13.61
C THR A 87 9.91 -10.52 -15.04
N ARG A 88 11.20 -10.82 -15.22
CA ARG A 88 11.92 -10.82 -16.51
C ARG A 88 11.30 -11.73 -17.58
N SER A 89 10.37 -12.59 -17.22
CA SER A 89 9.59 -13.45 -18.13
C SER A 89 8.29 -12.82 -18.68
N GLN A 90 7.95 -11.56 -18.35
CA GLN A 90 6.72 -10.91 -18.84
C GLN A 90 6.91 -9.82 -19.91
N ALA A 91 8.14 -9.38 -20.19
CA ALA A 91 8.41 -8.40 -21.23
C ALA A 91 8.20 -8.92 -22.67
N ALA A 92 8.09 -10.25 -22.86
CA ALA A 92 7.90 -10.87 -24.17
C ALA A 92 6.45 -10.82 -24.70
N ASN A 93 5.47 -10.34 -23.92
CA ASN A 93 4.05 -10.40 -24.30
C ASN A 93 3.38 -9.04 -24.58
N ARG A 94 4.15 -7.94 -24.64
CA ARG A 94 3.61 -6.59 -24.90
C ARG A 94 3.28 -6.30 -26.36
N GLN A 95 3.54 -7.22 -27.27
CA GLN A 95 3.46 -6.97 -28.72
C GLN A 95 2.16 -7.44 -29.39
N LEU A 96 1.16 -7.93 -28.63
CA LEU A 96 -0.08 -8.52 -29.18
C LEU A 96 -1.40 -7.84 -28.78
N GLN A 97 -1.38 -6.62 -28.22
CA GLN A 97 -2.63 -5.90 -27.90
C GLN A 97 -2.73 -4.58 -28.66
N SER A 98 -2.91 -4.71 -29.97
CA SER A 98 -3.38 -3.63 -30.85
C SER A 98 -4.77 -3.98 -31.40
N ALA A 99 -5.81 -3.73 -30.60
CA ALA A 99 -7.21 -3.51 -31.02
C ALA A 99 -8.03 -3.04 -29.78
N GLY A 100 -8.66 -1.86 -29.84
CA GLY A 100 -9.10 -0.98 -28.72
C GLY A 100 -9.95 -1.56 -27.58
N PRO A 101 -9.87 -1.01 -26.35
CA PRO A 101 -10.72 0.10 -25.84
C PRO A 101 -9.95 1.01 -24.83
N ASN A 102 -9.34 2.10 -25.30
CA ASN A 102 -8.36 2.84 -24.48
C ASN A 102 -8.98 3.59 -23.26
N GLY A 103 -10.20 4.12 -23.38
CA GLY A 103 -10.79 4.95 -22.32
C GLY A 103 -11.02 4.23 -20.98
N GLU A 104 -11.59 3.02 -20.99
CA GLU A 104 -11.89 2.28 -19.76
C GLU A 104 -10.62 1.78 -19.05
N ARG A 105 -9.59 1.38 -19.82
CA ARG A 105 -8.28 1.01 -19.25
C ARG A 105 -7.60 2.21 -18.61
N ASP A 106 -7.68 3.37 -19.24
CA ASP A 106 -7.11 4.61 -18.71
C ASP A 106 -7.84 5.05 -17.42
N GLU A 107 -9.16 4.88 -17.35
CA GLU A 107 -9.96 5.16 -16.15
C GLU A 107 -9.63 4.21 -14.99
N VAL A 108 -9.51 2.90 -15.23
CA VAL A 108 -9.16 1.94 -14.17
C VAL A 108 -7.73 2.16 -13.70
N ARG A 109 -6.80 2.48 -14.62
CA ARG A 109 -5.43 2.86 -14.28
C ARG A 109 -5.41 4.14 -13.43
N ALA A 110 -6.26 5.12 -13.75
CA ALA A 110 -6.41 6.34 -12.96
C ALA A 110 -6.97 6.10 -11.57
N ALA A 111 -8.04 5.31 -11.45
CA ALA A 111 -8.58 4.94 -10.16
C ALA A 111 -7.54 4.19 -9.31
N THR A 112 -6.83 3.24 -9.89
CA THR A 112 -5.78 2.46 -9.20
C THR A 112 -4.66 3.37 -8.70
N ALA A 113 -4.17 4.29 -9.55
CA ALA A 113 -3.18 5.27 -9.18
C ALA A 113 -3.62 6.14 -7.98
N THR A 114 -4.88 6.59 -7.98
CA THR A 114 -5.45 7.38 -6.89
C THR A 114 -5.45 6.59 -5.58
N TYR A 115 -5.90 5.32 -5.60
CA TYR A 115 -5.93 4.46 -4.40
C TYR A 115 -4.51 4.16 -3.88
N LEU A 116 -3.54 3.89 -4.76
CA LEU A 116 -2.15 3.68 -4.36
C LEU A 116 -1.55 4.94 -3.69
N ARG A 117 -1.90 6.12 -4.20
CA ARG A 117 -1.45 7.39 -3.63
C ARG A 117 -2.17 7.72 -2.31
N ALA A 118 -3.44 7.36 -2.16
CA ALA A 118 -4.14 7.44 -0.88
C ALA A 118 -3.48 6.53 0.17
N ALA A 119 -3.18 5.28 -0.18
CA ALA A 119 -2.45 4.36 0.70
C ALA A 119 -1.08 4.92 1.14
N TRP A 120 -0.33 5.53 0.21
CA TRP A 120 0.91 6.24 0.52
C TRP A 120 0.70 7.35 1.56
N TYR A 121 -0.25 8.26 1.31
CA TYR A 121 -0.51 9.38 2.21
C TYR A 121 -0.98 8.94 3.59
N ILE A 122 -1.76 7.85 3.68
CA ILE A 122 -2.17 7.33 4.99
C ILE A 122 -0.94 6.80 5.75
N LEU A 123 -0.03 6.07 5.10
CA LEU A 123 1.22 5.60 5.72
C LEU A 123 2.10 6.78 6.18
N GLU A 124 2.24 7.83 5.38
CA GLU A 124 2.93 9.07 5.78
C GLU A 124 2.24 9.75 6.97
N SER A 125 0.92 9.87 6.96
CA SER A 125 0.16 10.50 8.06
C SER A 125 0.29 9.73 9.39
N MET A 126 0.52 8.41 9.31
CA MET A 126 0.81 7.56 10.47
C MET A 126 2.28 7.62 10.91
N GLY A 127 3.16 8.31 10.16
CA GLY A 127 4.60 8.38 10.40
C GLY A 127 5.33 7.07 10.10
N LEU A 128 4.86 6.33 9.10
CA LEU A 128 5.32 4.99 8.72
C LEU A 128 6.13 4.98 7.41
N GLU A 129 6.77 6.10 7.05
CA GLU A 129 7.44 6.27 5.76
C GLU A 129 8.56 5.25 5.55
N ALA A 130 9.24 4.86 6.63
CA ALA A 130 10.36 3.92 6.60
C ALA A 130 9.98 2.49 6.16
N VAL A 131 8.69 2.13 6.20
CA VAL A 131 8.22 0.78 5.82
C VAL A 131 7.40 0.76 4.54
N ILE A 132 7.29 1.90 3.86
CA ILE A 132 6.52 1.96 2.62
C ILE A 132 7.18 1.01 1.59
N PRO A 133 6.41 0.11 0.94
CA PRO A 133 6.99 -0.79 -0.04
C PRO A 133 7.60 -0.03 -1.22
N GLN A 134 8.80 -0.42 -1.66
CA GLN A 134 9.49 0.25 -2.78
C GLN A 134 8.67 0.26 -4.07
N ARG A 135 7.87 -0.79 -4.31
CA ARG A 135 6.97 -0.84 -5.46
C ARG A 135 5.86 0.19 -5.36
N LEU A 136 5.32 0.42 -4.17
CA LEU A 136 4.32 1.47 -3.94
C LEU A 136 4.92 2.83 -4.26
N GLN A 137 6.12 3.11 -3.77
CA GLN A 137 6.87 4.34 -4.10
C GLN A 137 7.01 4.54 -5.60
N LYS A 138 7.53 3.51 -6.26
CA LYS A 138 7.73 3.56 -7.70
C LYS A 138 6.42 3.71 -8.47
N ALA A 139 5.34 3.06 -8.04
CA ALA A 139 4.02 3.18 -8.67
C ALA A 139 3.45 4.59 -8.51
N VAL A 140 3.61 5.20 -7.35
CA VAL A 140 3.23 6.58 -7.08
C VAL A 140 4.07 7.54 -7.94
N ASP A 141 5.40 7.39 -7.95
CA ASP A 141 6.32 8.25 -8.72
C ASP A 141 6.09 8.15 -10.24
N GLN A 142 5.77 6.95 -10.75
CA GLN A 142 5.52 6.71 -12.17
C GLN A 142 4.10 7.03 -12.60
N SER A 143 3.17 7.10 -11.64
CA SER A 143 1.80 7.54 -11.91
C SER A 143 1.81 9.04 -12.21
N THR A 144 1.76 9.37 -13.50
CA THR A 144 1.69 10.73 -14.04
C THR A 144 0.30 11.37 -13.87
N ILE A 145 -0.59 10.75 -13.11
CA ILE A 145 -1.97 11.20 -12.93
C ILE A 145 -1.91 12.28 -11.84
N CYS A 146 -2.13 13.51 -12.28
CA CYS A 146 -1.72 14.80 -11.68
C CYS A 146 -0.31 15.26 -12.09
N ARG A 147 -0.11 15.51 -13.39
CA ARG A 147 0.66 16.69 -13.83
C ARG A 147 -0.25 17.60 -14.64
#